data_AF-A0A5E4LC41-F1
#
_entry.id   AF-A0A5E4LC41-F1
#
_cell.length_a   1.000
_cell.length_b   1.000
_cell.length_c   1.000
_cell.angle_alpha   90.00
_cell.angle_beta   90.00
_cell.angle_gamma   90.00
#
_symmetry.space_group_name_H-M   'P 1'
#
loop_
_entity.id
_entity.type
_entity.pdbx_description
1 polymer ?
#
loop_
_entity_poly.entity_id
_entity_poly.type
_entity_poly.pdbx_seq_one_letter_code
_entity_poly.pdbx_strand_id
1 'polypeptide(L)'
;MEEGEATSIADAPEEPDIIDEVVETIRQAAQGQEVTLIRLEIGKELSISKVKIAKRLNAAFPKASVEMKESKSSDSIVVKDIEVA
;
A
#
# COMPACT_ATOMS: atom_id res chain seq x y z
N MET A 1 16.38 -34.62 34.98
CA MET A 1 16.79 -33.26 34.57
C MET A 1 15.83 -32.87 33.48
N GLU A 2 15.13 -31.78 33.73
CA GLU A 2 13.96 -31.31 33.01
C GLU A 2 14.29 -30.99 31.54
N GLU A 3 13.36 -31.38 30.67
CA GLU A 3 13.35 -31.07 29.25
C GLU A 3 13.23 -29.55 29.05
N GLY A 4 14.10 -29.00 28.22
CA GLY A 4 14.05 -27.61 27.79
C GLY A 4 14.31 -27.54 26.30
N GLU A 5 13.41 -28.13 25.52
CA GLU A 5 13.40 -28.01 24.06
C GLU A 5 13.24 -26.52 23.73
N ALA A 6 14.29 -25.95 23.15
CA ALA A 6 14.30 -24.57 22.70
C ALA A 6 13.20 -24.44 21.66
N THR A 7 12.11 -23.75 22.01
CA THR A 7 11.03 -23.44 21.10
C THR A 7 11.63 -22.66 19.94
N SER A 8 11.76 -23.30 18.78
CA SER A 8 12.12 -22.65 17.52
C SER A 8 11.18 -21.47 17.36
N ILE A 9 11.74 -20.27 17.52
CA ILE A 9 11.04 -19.01 17.38
C ILE A 9 10.58 -19.02 15.92
N ALA A 10 9.29 -19.29 15.73
CA ALA A 10 8.69 -19.33 14.43
C ALA A 10 9.02 -18.01 13.74
N ASP A 11 9.60 -18.15 12.55
CA ASP A 11 9.77 -17.14 11.51
C ASP A 11 8.72 -16.03 11.70
N ALA A 12 9.14 -14.90 12.29
CA ALA A 12 8.25 -13.77 12.44
C ALA A 12 7.87 -13.39 11.01
N PRO A 13 6.57 -13.29 10.65
CA PRO A 13 6.20 -12.84 9.33
C PRO A 13 6.88 -11.49 9.12
N GLU A 14 7.72 -11.38 8.08
CA GLU A 14 8.27 -10.10 7.64
C GLU A 14 7.09 -9.13 7.58
N GLU A 15 7.12 -8.09 8.41
CA GLU A 15 6.02 -7.14 8.50
C GLU A 15 5.69 -6.67 7.08
N PRO A 16 4.44 -6.81 6.61
CA PRO A 16 4.10 -6.42 5.27
C PRO A 16 4.43 -4.94 5.12
N ASP A 17 5.21 -4.61 4.09
CA ASP A 17 5.51 -3.23 3.78
C ASP A 17 4.17 -2.50 3.66
N ILE A 18 3.99 -1.42 4.42
CA ILE A 18 2.73 -0.65 4.49
C ILE A 18 2.22 -0.31 3.08
N ILE A 19 3.11 -0.20 2.10
CA ILE A 19 2.76 0.01 0.70
C ILE A 19 2.01 -1.17 0.09
N ASP A 20 2.42 -2.41 0.37
CA ASP A 20 1.74 -3.62 -0.12
C ASP A 20 0.32 -3.72 0.47
N GLU A 21 0.13 -3.41 1.76
CA GLU A 21 -1.19 -3.35 2.38
C GLU A 21 -2.11 -2.29 1.73
N VAL A 22 -1.55 -1.11 1.44
CA VAL A 22 -2.24 -0.03 0.73
C VAL A 22 -2.64 -0.46 -0.68
N VAL A 23 -1.74 -1.11 -1.41
CA VAL A 23 -2.01 -1.63 -2.76
C VAL A 23 -3.11 -2.67 -2.72
N GLU A 24 -3.08 -3.60 -1.76
CA GLU A 24 -4.09 -4.64 -1.61
C GLU A 24 -5.46 -4.04 -1.26
N THR A 25 -5.50 -3.10 -0.32
CA THR A 25 -6.72 -2.36 0.05
C THR A 25 -7.33 -1.66 -1.17
N ILE A 26 -6.49 -1.01 -1.96
CA ILE A 26 -6.91 -0.35 -3.21
C ILE A 26 -7.44 -1.36 -4.22
N ARG A 27 -6.77 -2.50 -4.35
CA ARG A 27 -7.17 -3.57 -5.26
C ARG A 27 -8.54 -4.12 -4.89
N GLN A 28 -8.76 -4.40 -3.62
CA GLN A 28 -10.05 -4.89 -3.12
C GLN A 28 -11.15 -3.84 -3.27
N ALA A 29 -10.85 -2.56 -2.99
CA ALA A 29 -11.80 -1.48 -3.17
C ALA A 29 -12.19 -1.27 -4.65
N ALA A 30 -11.24 -1.45 -5.58
CA ALA A 30 -11.51 -1.35 -7.01
C ALA A 30 -12.09 -2.64 -7.63
N GLN A 31 -12.00 -3.77 -6.94
CA GLN A 31 -12.52 -5.04 -7.43
C GLN A 31 -14.05 -4.98 -7.56
N GLY A 32 -14.55 -5.00 -8.80
CA GLY A 32 -15.98 -4.92 -9.10
C GLY A 32 -16.51 -3.49 -9.30
N GLN A 33 -15.64 -2.48 -9.31
CA GLN A 33 -16.00 -1.10 -9.68
C GLN A 33 -15.27 -0.71 -10.97
N GLU A 34 -15.99 -0.20 -11.98
CA GLU A 34 -15.39 0.19 -13.27
C GLU A 34 -14.43 1.38 -13.16
N VAL A 35 -14.68 2.31 -12.23
CA VAL A 35 -13.81 3.47 -11.98
C VAL A 35 -13.82 3.82 -10.49
N THR A 36 -12.72 3.51 -9.80
CA THR A 36 -12.54 3.88 -8.39
C THR A 36 -11.51 5.00 -8.27
N LEU A 37 -11.91 6.09 -7.59
CA LEU A 37 -11.00 7.17 -7.18
C LEU A 37 -10.60 6.93 -5.72
N ILE A 38 -9.31 6.72 -5.48
CA ILE A 38 -8.80 6.52 -4.13
C ILE A 38 -7.85 7.64 -3.77
N ARG A 39 -8.12 8.29 -2.64
CA ARG A 39 -7.27 9.31 -2.05
C ARG A 39 -6.60 8.74 -0.81
N LEU A 40 -5.29 8.54 -0.91
CA LEU A 40 -4.45 8.19 0.22
C LEU A 40 -3.95 9.49 0.86
N GLU A 41 -4.14 9.66 2.16
CA GLU A 41 -3.52 10.73 2.92
C GLU A 41 -2.29 10.17 3.63
N ILE A 42 -1.10 10.67 3.25
CA ILE A 42 0.16 10.24 3.85
C ILE A 42 0.48 11.26 4.95
N GLY A 43 0.25 10.86 6.20
CA GLY A 43 0.68 11.64 7.36
C GLY A 43 2.20 11.80 7.38
N LYS A 44 2.69 12.97 7.80
CA LYS A 44 4.13 13.32 7.80
C LYS A 44 5.02 12.34 8.59
N GLU A 45 4.45 11.54 9.49
CA GLU A 45 5.19 10.52 10.27
C GLU A 45 5.59 9.30 9.45
N LEU A 46 4.83 8.96 8.41
CA LEU A 46 5.23 7.94 7.45
C LEU A 46 6.27 8.58 6.52
N SER A 47 7.55 8.46 6.87
CA SER A 47 8.70 8.77 5.97
C SER A 47 8.73 7.86 4.72
N ILE A 48 7.64 7.15 4.44
CA ILE A 48 7.43 6.40 3.22
C ILE A 48 7.26 7.42 2.10
N SER A 49 8.29 7.52 1.27
CA SER A 49 8.29 8.42 0.14
C SER A 49 7.08 8.11 -0.77
N LYS A 50 6.20 9.09 -0.98
CA LYS A 50 5.06 9.03 -1.92
C LYS A 50 5.44 8.49 -3.30
N VAL A 51 6.70 8.67 -3.70
CA VAL A 51 7.29 8.12 -4.92
C VAL A 51 7.30 6.58 -4.90
N LYS A 52 7.65 5.96 -3.77
CA LYS A 52 7.62 4.50 -3.62
C LYS A 52 6.20 3.96 -3.72
N ILE A 53 5.24 4.61 -3.03
CA ILE A 53 3.83 4.24 -3.09
C ILE A 53 3.30 4.39 -4.52
N ALA A 54 3.50 5.54 -5.15
CA ALA A 54 3.07 5.78 -6.52
C ALA A 54 3.68 4.78 -7.51
N LYS A 55 4.97 4.43 -7.35
CA LYS A 55 5.63 3.43 -8.20
C LYS A 55 5.04 2.03 -8.01
N ARG A 56 4.76 1.62 -6.78
CA ARG A 56 4.12 0.33 -6.48
C ARG A 56 2.68 0.29 -6.97
N LEU A 57 1.92 1.37 -6.80
CA LEU A 57 0.57 1.50 -7.35
C LEU A 57 0.56 1.42 -8.87
N ASN A 58 1.47 2.10 -9.56
CA ASN A 58 1.58 2.01 -11.01
C ASN A 58 1.99 0.59 -11.47
N ALA A 59 2.83 -0.12 -10.70
CA ALA A 59 3.16 -1.51 -10.97
C ALA A 59 1.96 -2.46 -10.77
N ALA A 60 1.16 -2.25 -9.72
CA ALA A 60 -0.02 -3.04 -9.42
C ALA A 60 -1.21 -2.72 -10.34
N PHE A 61 -1.31 -1.47 -10.77
CA PHE A 61 -2.39 -0.93 -11.59
C PHE A 61 -1.80 -0.18 -12.80
N PRO A 62 -1.23 -0.89 -13.78
CA PRO A 62 -0.56 -0.27 -14.94
C PRO A 62 -1.49 0.53 -15.84
N LYS A 63 -2.80 0.32 -15.72
CA LYS A 63 -3.83 1.08 -16.43
C LYS A 63 -4.38 2.26 -15.64
N ALA A 64 -4.04 2.37 -14.35
CA ALA A 64 -4.52 3.44 -13.50
C ALA A 64 -3.73 4.74 -13.71
N SER A 65 -4.43 5.87 -13.63
CA SER A 65 -3.82 7.20 -13.59
C SER A 65 -3.46 7.53 -12.14
N VAL A 66 -2.16 7.54 -11.83
CA VAL A 66 -1.63 7.90 -10.49
C VAL A 66 -1.18 9.36 -10.49
N GLU A 67 -1.88 10.21 -9.73
CA GLU A 67 -1.57 11.62 -9.54
C GLU A 67 -1.09 11.88 -8.10
N MET A 68 0.07 12.53 -7.94
CA MET A 68 0.58 12.94 -6.64
C MET A 68 0.20 14.40 -6.39
N LYS A 69 -0.50 14.68 -5.29
CA LYS A 69 -0.84 16.04 -4.85
C LYS A 69 -0.12 16.36 -3.55
N GLU A 70 0.72 17.38 -3.60
CA GLU A 70 1.39 17.92 -2.43
C GLU A 70 0.53 19.04 -1.83
N SER A 71 0.26 18.98 -0.53
CA SER A 71 -0.42 20.06 0.21
C SER A 71 0.42 20.47 1.42
N LYS A 72 0.24 21.72 1.89
CA LYS A 72 1.05 22.30 2.99
C LYS A 72 1.08 21.46 4.28
N SER A 73 0.05 20.65 4.52
CA SER A 73 -0.09 19.86 5.74
C SER A 73 0.02 18.35 5.54
N SER A 74 -0.34 17.83 4.36
CA SER A 74 -0.34 16.39 4.06
C SER A 74 -0.05 16.16 2.58
N ASP A 75 0.66 15.08 2.27
CA ASP A 75 0.75 14.58 0.90
C ASP A 75 -0.46 13.70 0.60
N SER A 76 -1.01 13.79 -0.61
CA SER A 76 -2.07 12.90 -1.07
C SER A 76 -1.69 12.21 -2.38
N ILE A 77 -2.00 10.93 -2.50
CA ILE A 77 -1.93 10.22 -3.78
C ILE A 77 -3.35 9.93 -4.24
N VAL A 78 -3.66 10.33 -5.47
CA VAL A 78 -4.94 10.10 -6.11
C VAL A 78 -4.73 9.06 -7.21
N VAL A 79 -5.42 7.94 -7.11
CA VAL A 79 -5.41 6.90 -8.15
C VAL A 79 -6.78 6.87 -8.82
N LYS A 80 -6.81 6.90 -10.15
CA LYS A 80 -8.02 6.85 -10.99
C LYS A 80 -7.91 5.74 -12.02
N ASP A 81 -9.03 5.37 -12.63
CA ASP A 81 -9.07 4.41 -13.74
C ASP A 81 -8.45 3.06 -13.37
N ILE A 82 -8.70 2.62 -12.14
CA ILE A 82 -8.15 1.36 -11.61
C ILE A 82 -8.89 0.20 -12.25
N GLU A 83 -8.28 -0.40 -13.26
CA GLU A 83 -8.75 -1.66 -13.84
C GLU A 83 -8.06 -2.83 -13.14
N VAL A 84 -8.78 -3.49 -12.24
CA VAL A 84 -8.32 -4.72 -11.59
C VAL A 84 -8.72 -5.89 -12.47
N ALA A 85 -7.73 -6.52 -13.12
CA ALA A 85 -7.91 -7.74 -13.90
C ALA A 85 -8.21 -8.95 -13.01
#